data_AF-A0AB34HCL1-F1
#
_entry.id   AF-A0AB34HCL1-F1
#
_cell.length_a   1.000
_cell.length_b   1.000
_cell.length_c   1.000
_cell.angle_alpha   90.00
_cell.angle_beta   90.00
_cell.angle_gamma   90.00
#
_symmetry.space_group_name_H-M   'P 1'
#
loop_
_entity.id
_entity.type
_entity.pdbx_description
1 polymer ?
#
loop_
_entity_poly.entity_id
_entity_poly.type
_entity_poly.pdbx_seq_one_letter_code
_entity_poly.pdbx_strand_id
1 'polypeptide(L)'
;MEVAEVESPLNPSCKIMTFRPCMEEFREFNKYLAYMESKGAHRAGLAKVIPPKEWKPRQCYDDIDNLLIPAPIQQMVTGQSGLFTQYNIQKKAMTVKEFRQLANSGK
;
A
#
# COMPACT_ATOMS: atom_id res chain seq x y z
N MET A 1 31.92 31.23 17.05
CA MET A 1 30.97 30.10 17.18
C MET A 1 29.86 30.39 16.18
N GLU A 2 29.89 29.74 15.03
CA GLU A 2 28.78 29.80 14.08
C GLU A 2 27.60 29.04 14.67
N VAL A 3 26.45 29.69 14.73
CA VAL A 3 25.20 29.09 15.14
C VAL A 3 24.76 28.21 13.98
N ALA A 4 24.77 26.89 14.17
CA ALA A 4 24.18 25.97 13.19
C ALA A 4 22.69 26.32 13.07
N GLU A 5 22.27 26.79 11.89
CA GLU A 5 20.86 26.96 11.58
C GLU A 5 20.18 25.59 11.71
N VAL A 6 19.29 25.45 12.70
CA VAL A 6 18.49 24.25 12.86
C VAL A 6 17.47 24.25 11.72
N GLU A 7 17.78 23.55 10.63
CA GLU A 7 16.86 23.36 9.52
C GLU A 7 15.52 22.87 10.07
N SER A 8 14.46 23.62 9.80
CA SER A 8 13.10 23.21 10.15
C SER A 8 12.81 21.88 9.46
N PRO A 9 12.36 20.85 10.20
CA PRO A 9 12.29 19.51 9.65
C PRO A 9 11.22 19.49 8.53
N LEU A 10 11.61 19.04 7.33
CA LEU A 10 10.74 18.91 6.17
C LEU A 10 9.49 18.09 6.51
N ASN A 11 8.34 18.44 5.90
CA ASN A 11 7.01 17.91 6.26
C ASN A 11 6.68 18.06 7.76
N PRO A 12 6.68 19.29 8.32
CA PRO A 12 6.45 19.54 9.76
C PRO A 12 5.08 19.09 10.25
N SER A 13 4.09 19.02 9.37
CA SER A 13 2.72 18.58 9.68
C SER A 13 2.50 17.08 9.52
N CYS A 14 3.56 16.31 9.21
CA CYS A 14 3.54 14.85 9.05
C CYS A 14 2.42 14.35 8.12
N LYS A 15 2.17 15.06 7.01
CA LYS A 15 1.12 14.69 6.06
C LYS A 15 1.58 13.59 5.12
N ILE A 16 0.67 12.70 4.75
CA ILE A 16 0.90 11.67 3.73
C ILE A 16 1.21 12.37 2.41
N MET A 17 2.38 12.08 1.85
CA MET A 17 2.83 12.66 0.59
C MET A 17 2.52 11.72 -0.58
N THR A 18 2.20 12.30 -1.74
CA THR A 18 2.03 11.55 -3.01
C THR A 18 3.10 11.97 -4.01
N PHE A 19 3.83 10.99 -4.53
CA PHE A 19 4.92 11.16 -5.49
C PHE A 19 4.52 10.62 -6.86
N ARG A 20 5.03 11.26 -7.92
CA ARG A 20 4.75 10.96 -9.34
C ARG A 20 6.06 11.00 -10.13
N PRO A 21 6.96 10.01 -9.97
CA PRO A 21 8.25 10.01 -10.65
C PRO A 21 8.14 9.97 -12.17
N CYS A 22 9.17 10.45 -12.85
CA CYS A 22 9.42 10.04 -14.24
C CYS A 22 10.03 8.63 -14.30
N MET A 23 10.15 8.05 -15.51
CA MET A 23 10.68 6.69 -15.65
C MET A 23 12.14 6.57 -15.22
N GLU A 24 12.94 7.62 -15.38
CA GLU A 24 14.34 7.68 -14.92
C GLU A 24 14.44 7.64 -13.38
N GLU A 25 13.58 8.39 -12.70
CA GLU A 25 13.49 8.41 -11.24
C GLU A 25 12.93 7.08 -10.70
N PHE A 26 11.92 6.53 -11.35
CA PHE A 26 11.22 5.31 -10.93
C PHE A 26 12.07 4.04 -11.07
N ARG A 27 13.05 4.04 -11.98
CA ARG A 27 13.93 2.89 -12.25
C ARG A 27 14.75 2.47 -11.03
N GLU A 28 15.21 3.42 -10.23
CA GLU A 28 16.12 3.21 -9.11
C GLU A 28 15.38 3.26 -7.76
N PHE A 29 14.73 2.15 -7.38
CA PHE A 29 13.88 2.08 -6.17
C PHE A 29 14.56 2.65 -4.91
N ASN A 30 15.77 2.19 -4.59
CA ASN A 30 16.49 2.60 -3.37
C ASN A 30 16.81 4.11 -3.38
N LYS A 31 17.20 4.64 -4.55
CA LYS A 31 17.49 6.07 -4.71
C LYS A 31 16.22 6.90 -4.56
N TYR A 32 15.10 6.44 -5.12
CA TYR A 32 13.83 7.15 -5.02
C TYR A 32 13.24 7.10 -3.60
N LEU A 33 13.42 5.98 -2.88
CA LEU A 33 13.07 5.89 -1.46
C LEU A 33 13.84 6.93 -0.63
N ALA A 34 15.17 6.98 -0.77
CA ALA A 34 16.00 7.98 -0.09
C ALA A 34 15.60 9.42 -0.43
N TYR A 35 15.24 9.69 -1.70
CA TYR A 35 14.69 10.97 -2.12
C TYR A 35 13.36 11.30 -1.43
N MET A 36 12.42 10.36 -1.36
CA MET A 36 11.15 10.57 -0.65
C MET A 36 11.37 10.87 0.84
N GLU A 37 12.31 10.16 1.47
CA GLU A 37 12.68 10.41 2.86
C GLU A 37 13.33 11.78 3.04
N SER A 38 14.20 12.21 2.11
CA SER A 38 14.80 13.54 2.11
C SER A 38 13.78 14.66 1.87
N LYS A 39 12.54 14.35 1.49
CA LYS A 39 11.40 15.29 1.44
C LYS A 39 10.50 15.23 2.68
N GLY A 40 10.83 14.40 3.66
CA GLY A 40 10.08 14.23 4.90
C GLY A 40 8.88 13.27 4.79
N ALA A 41 8.81 12.42 3.76
CA ALA A 41 7.69 11.50 3.57
C ALA A 41 7.53 10.48 4.71
N HIS A 42 8.66 10.00 5.25
CA HIS A 42 8.71 9.03 6.35
C HIS A 42 8.00 9.52 7.62
N ARG A 43 7.93 10.84 7.83
CA ARG A 43 7.31 11.43 9.03
C ARG A 43 5.82 11.16 9.14
N ALA A 44 5.16 10.88 8.02
CA ALA A 44 3.74 10.53 7.98
C ALA A 44 3.47 9.03 8.26
N GLY A 45 4.50 8.18 8.31
CA GLY A 45 4.38 6.72 8.42
C GLY A 45 3.85 6.02 7.16
N LEU A 46 3.40 6.78 6.15
CA LEU A 46 2.90 6.29 4.88
C LEU A 46 3.14 7.32 3.77
N ALA A 47 3.49 6.84 2.58
CA ALA A 47 3.56 7.63 1.36
C ALA A 47 2.96 6.86 0.18
N LYS A 48 2.47 7.59 -0.83
CA LYS A 48 1.94 7.01 -2.08
C LYS A 48 2.89 7.34 -3.23
N VAL A 49 3.23 6.34 -4.04
CA VAL A 49 3.94 6.53 -5.31
C VAL A 49 3.00 6.10 -6.44
N ILE A 50 2.75 7.01 -7.38
CA ILE A 50 2.02 6.72 -8.60
C ILE A 50 3.07 6.50 -9.69
N PRO A 51 3.23 5.27 -10.22
CA PRO A 51 4.27 5.00 -11.20
C PRO A 51 4.02 5.76 -12.52
N PRO A 52 5.07 5.92 -13.36
CA PRO A 52 4.92 6.42 -14.74
C PRO A 52 3.87 5.61 -15.51
N LYS A 53 3.10 6.27 -16.39
CA LYS A 53 1.95 5.65 -17.08
C LYS A 53 2.34 4.50 -18.02
N GLU A 54 3.55 4.58 -18.55
CA GLU A 54 4.19 3.60 -19.42
C GLU A 54 4.61 2.33 -18.67
N TRP A 55 4.80 2.40 -17.35
CA TRP A 55 5.20 1.25 -16.55
C TRP A 55 3.99 0.37 -16.22
N LYS A 56 4.07 -0.90 -16.62
CA LYS A 56 3.11 -1.94 -16.28
C LYS A 56 3.87 -3.15 -15.75
N PRO A 57 3.57 -3.66 -14.54
CA PRO A 57 4.25 -4.85 -14.00
C PRO A 57 3.80 -6.15 -14.70
N ARG A 58 2.65 -6.12 -15.37
CA ARG A 58 2.08 -7.23 -16.13
C ARG A 58 1.22 -6.68 -17.28
N GLN A 59 1.10 -7.44 -18.37
CA GLN A 59 0.30 -7.06 -19.55
C GLN A 59 -1.22 -7.21 -19.33
N CYS A 60 -1.67 -8.32 -18.74
CA CYS A 60 -3.07 -8.57 -18.35
C CYS A 60 -3.13 -9.40 -17.07
N TYR A 61 -4.32 -9.54 -16.46
CA TYR A 61 -4.54 -10.36 -15.26
C TYR A 61 -5.58 -11.46 -15.49
N ASP A 62 -5.83 -11.84 -16.75
CA ASP A 62 -6.89 -12.80 -17.10
C ASP A 62 -6.58 -14.22 -16.61
N ASP A 63 -5.31 -14.52 -16.34
CA ASP A 63 -4.78 -15.81 -15.91
C ASP A 63 -4.89 -16.07 -14.40
N ILE A 64 -5.24 -15.06 -13.59
CA ILE A 64 -5.19 -15.18 -12.12
C ILE A 64 -6.34 -15.99 -11.53
N ASP A 65 -7.39 -16.26 -12.31
CA ASP A 65 -8.60 -16.93 -11.84
C ASP A 65 -8.33 -18.31 -11.23
N ASN A 66 -7.33 -19.02 -11.75
CA ASN A 66 -6.95 -20.36 -11.31
C ASN A 66 -5.98 -20.36 -10.12
N LEU A 67 -5.51 -19.19 -9.67
CA LEU A 67 -4.64 -19.10 -8.49
C LEU A 67 -5.41 -19.58 -7.26
N LEU A 68 -4.82 -20.51 -6.53
CA LEU A 68 -5.37 -21.02 -5.28
C LEU A 68 -5.03 -20.08 -4.12
N ILE A 69 -6.05 -19.66 -3.37
CA ILE A 69 -5.91 -19.04 -2.05
C ILE A 69 -5.95 -20.19 -1.03
N PRO A 70 -4.81 -20.62 -0.46
CA PRO A 70 -4.74 -21.85 0.32
C PRO A 70 -5.44 -21.74 1.70
N ALA A 71 -5.46 -20.55 2.29
CA ALA A 71 -6.06 -20.30 3.59
C ALA A 71 -6.82 -18.95 3.60
N PRO A 72 -7.98 -18.84 2.92
CA PRO A 72 -8.80 -17.65 2.99
C PRO A 72 -9.24 -17.40 4.44
N ILE A 73 -9.38 -16.14 4.83
CA ILE A 73 -9.80 -15.76 6.19
C ILE A 73 -11.15 -15.06 6.17
N GLN A 74 -12.03 -15.42 7.10
CA GLN A 74 -13.19 -14.59 7.46
C GLN A 74 -12.81 -13.74 8.66
N GLN A 75 -12.94 -12.42 8.50
CA GLN A 75 -12.68 -11.45 9.55
C GLN A 75 -13.96 -11.22 10.36
N MET A 76 -14.01 -11.78 11.56
CA MET A 76 -15.08 -11.53 12.52
C MET A 76 -14.72 -10.30 13.34
N VAL A 77 -15.57 -9.26 13.30
CA VAL A 77 -15.33 -7.99 13.99
C VAL A 77 -16.32 -7.87 15.15
N THR A 78 -15.81 -7.58 16.35
CA THR A 78 -16.60 -7.35 17.56
C THR A 78 -16.19 -6.03 18.20
N GLY A 79 -17.14 -5.19 18.57
CA GLY A 79 -16.86 -3.89 19.18
C GLY A 79 -17.89 -2.85 18.76
N GLN A 80 -17.70 -1.61 19.19
CA GLN A 80 -18.61 -0.50 18.93
C GLN A 80 -17.91 0.83 19.15
N SER A 81 -18.56 1.91 18.72
CA SER A 81 -18.10 3.30 18.95
C SER A 81 -16.65 3.57 18.52
N GLY A 82 -16.22 2.96 17.40
CA GLY A 82 -14.86 3.13 16.86
C GLY A 82 -13.80 2.23 17.47
N LEU A 83 -14.15 1.36 18.43
CA LEU A 83 -13.24 0.42 19.08
C LEU A 83 -13.65 -1.01 18.75
N PHE A 84 -12.79 -1.72 18.01
CA PHE A 84 -13.09 -3.07 17.52
C PHE A 84 -11.91 -4.02 17.72
N THR A 85 -12.24 -5.27 18.02
CA THR A 85 -11.33 -6.41 17.95
C THR A 85 -11.73 -7.28 16.76
N GLN A 86 -10.73 -7.75 16.03
CA GLN A 86 -10.92 -8.55 14.83
C GLN A 86 -10.30 -9.95 15.02
N TYR A 87 -11.08 -11.00 14.78
CA TYR A 87 -10.64 -12.40 14.84
C TYR A 87 -10.61 -12.99 13.43
N ASN A 88 -9.64 -13.87 13.15
CA ASN A 88 -9.50 -14.55 11.87
C ASN A 88 -10.01 -15.99 11.99
N ILE A 89 -11.00 -16.35 11.18
CA ILE A 89 -11.47 -17.73 11.03
C ILE A 89 -11.01 -18.23 9.66
N GLN A 90 -10.10 -19.20 9.66
CA GLN A 90 -9.65 -19.84 8.42
C GLN A 90 -10.82 -20.56 7.74
N LYS A 91 -10.90 -20.42 6.41
CA LYS A 91 -11.86 -21.09 5.53
C LYS A 91 -11.17 -22.14 4.67
N LYS A 92 -11.98 -22.96 4.01
CA LYS A 92 -11.49 -23.92 3.02
C LYS A 92 -10.81 -23.17 1.88
N ALA A 93 -9.76 -23.77 1.32
CA ALA A 93 -9.06 -23.22 0.16
C ALA A 93 -10.04 -22.96 -0.99
N MET A 94 -9.79 -21.91 -1.75
CA MET A 94 -10.61 -21.52 -2.89
C MET A 94 -9.77 -20.82 -3.94
N THR A 95 -10.19 -20.86 -5.19
CA THR A 95 -9.57 -20.14 -6.30
C THR A 95 -9.89 -18.64 -6.22
N VAL A 96 -9.06 -17.81 -6.86
CA VAL A 96 -9.36 -16.38 -7.03
C VAL A 96 -10.68 -16.17 -7.77
N LYS A 97 -11.05 -17.05 -8.71
CA LYS A 97 -12.36 -17.00 -9.38
C LYS A 97 -13.51 -17.17 -8.39
N GLU A 98 -13.46 -18.18 -7.53
CA GLU A 98 -14.48 -18.40 -6.48
C GLU A 98 -14.52 -17.23 -5.49
N PHE A 99 -13.35 -16.70 -5.11
CA PHE A 99 -13.28 -15.53 -4.24
C PHE A 99 -13.90 -14.28 -4.88
N ARG A 100 -13.64 -14.02 -6.17
CA ARG A 100 -14.26 -12.92 -6.93
C ARG A 100 -15.78 -13.07 -7.03
N GLN A 101 -16.27 -14.28 -7.27
CA GLN A 101 -17.71 -14.57 -7.28
C GLN A 101 -18.34 -14.29 -5.92
N LEU A 102 -17.66 -14.64 -4.82
CA LEU A 102 -18.11 -14.34 -3.47
C LEU A 102 -18.14 -12.82 -3.20
N ALA A 103 -17.07 -12.11 -3.55
CA ALA A 103 -16.94 -10.67 -3.35
C ALA A 103 -17.99 -9.84 -4.13
N ASN A 104 -18.45 -10.35 -5.28
CA ASN A 104 -19.48 -9.71 -6.10
C ASN A 104 -20.89 -10.30 -5.90
N SER A 105 -21.07 -11.22 -4.94
CA SER A 105 -22.37 -11.76 -4.61
C SER A 105 -23.21 -10.74 -3.83
N GLY A 106 -24.53 -10.83 -3.86
CA GLY A 106 -25.43 -9.93 -3.11
C GLY A 106 -25.47 -10.18 -1.59
N LYS A 107 -24.47 -10.88 -1.04
CA LYS A 107 -24.34 -11.14 0.40
C LYS A 107 -23.53 -10.06 1.10
#